data_AF-A0A972IAD6-F1
#
_entry.id   AF-A0A972IAD6-F1
#
_cell.length_a   1.000
_cell.length_b   1.000
_cell.length_c   1.000
_cell.angle_alpha   90.00
_cell.angle_beta   90.00
_cell.angle_gamma   90.00
#
_symmetry.space_group_name_H-M   'P 1'
#
loop_
_entity.id
_entity.type
_entity.pdbx_description
1 polymer ?
#
loop_
_entity_poly.entity_id
_entity_poly.type
_entity_poly.pdbx_seq_one_letter_code
_entity_poly.pdbx_strand_id
1 'polypeptide(L)'
;MKAKEWDTKVESLELSDGSNPADDREAVVLEYDGEDTDAYELASAIERLNEDEKADLIALTWLGRGDFDSYEEAREMALERMNERTAAYLMGDPRLGDHLSEGLALLGYSPEELEELELAT
;
A
#
# COMPACT_ATOMS: atom_id res chain seq x y z
N MET A 1 -8.75 -53.09 -19.78
CA MET A 1 -9.09 -51.68 -19.51
C MET A 1 -7.81 -50.97 -19.09
N LYS A 2 -7.53 -49.81 -19.71
CA LYS A 2 -6.40 -48.91 -19.44
C LYS A 2 -6.50 -48.33 -18.02
N ALA A 3 -5.37 -48.18 -17.34
CA ALA A 3 -4.96 -46.93 -16.69
C ALA A 3 -3.73 -47.22 -15.82
N LYS A 4 -2.56 -47.06 -16.41
CA LYS A 4 -1.28 -46.93 -15.71
C LYS A 4 -0.60 -45.72 -16.30
N GLU A 5 -0.93 -44.53 -15.83
CA GLU A 5 -0.13 -43.31 -15.98
C GLU A 5 -0.36 -42.47 -14.73
N TRP A 6 0.71 -42.27 -13.96
CA TRP A 6 0.79 -41.35 -12.84
C TRP A 6 1.35 -40.08 -13.45
N ASP A 7 0.47 -39.10 -13.71
CA ASP A 7 0.87 -37.77 -14.15
C ASP A 7 0.49 -36.77 -13.06
N THR A 8 1.47 -35.95 -12.73
CA THR A 8 1.49 -34.79 -11.85
C THR A 8 0.13 -34.12 -11.63
N LYS A 9 -0.31 -34.13 -10.37
CA LYS A 9 -1.16 -33.07 -9.83
C LYS A 9 -0.65 -32.71 -8.44
N VAL A 10 0.26 -31.75 -8.45
CA VAL A 10 0.44 -30.84 -7.32
C VAL A 10 -0.91 -30.19 -7.01
N GLU A 11 -1.08 -29.81 -5.74
CA GLU A 11 -2.18 -29.04 -5.16
C GLU A 11 -3.10 -29.86 -4.24
N SER A 12 -2.69 -29.88 -2.98
CA SER A 12 -3.58 -29.89 -1.80
C SER A 12 -2.70 -29.61 -0.59
N LEU A 13 -2.38 -28.33 -0.37
CA LEU A 13 -1.99 -27.88 0.96
C LEU A 13 -3.28 -27.72 1.75
N GLU A 14 -3.73 -28.82 2.36
CA GLU A 14 -4.62 -28.73 3.51
C GLU A 14 -3.80 -28.20 4.69
N LEU A 15 -3.80 -26.88 4.84
CA LEU A 15 -3.49 -26.24 6.12
C LEU A 15 -4.81 -25.84 6.75
N SER A 16 -5.15 -26.62 7.76
CA SER A 16 -6.19 -26.40 8.75
C SER A 16 -6.14 -24.99 9.34
N ASP A 17 -7.32 -24.41 9.51
CA ASP A 17 -7.74 -23.59 10.65
C ASP A 17 -6.62 -22.80 11.37
N GLY A 18 -6.28 -21.68 10.78
CA GLY A 18 -5.62 -20.57 11.46
C GLY A 18 -6.31 -19.32 10.99
N SER A 19 -7.28 -18.82 11.76
CA SER A 19 -7.80 -17.46 11.62
C SER A 19 -6.61 -16.49 11.64
N ASN A 20 -6.13 -16.09 10.47
CA ASN A 20 -5.22 -14.97 10.33
C ASN A 20 -6.09 -13.72 10.37
N PRO A 21 -5.89 -12.77 11.30
CA PRO A 21 -6.71 -11.55 11.41
C PRO A 21 -6.42 -10.54 10.27
N ALA A 22 -6.00 -11.01 9.10
CA ALA A 22 -5.61 -10.18 7.97
C ALA A 22 -6.74 -9.95 6.95
N ASP A 23 -7.92 -10.57 7.14
CA ASP A 23 -8.97 -10.62 6.11
C ASP A 23 -10.25 -9.84 6.47
N ASP A 24 -10.18 -8.91 7.44
CA ASP A 24 -11.22 -7.92 7.73
C ASP A 24 -10.70 -6.49 7.51
N ARG A 25 -9.91 -6.28 6.46
CA ARG A 25 -9.73 -4.93 5.91
C ARG A 25 -10.75 -4.78 4.78
N GLU A 26 -12.02 -4.61 5.17
CA GLU A 26 -12.99 -3.98 4.28
C GLU A 26 -12.35 -2.66 3.83
N ALA A 27 -11.80 -2.65 2.61
CA ALA A 27 -11.59 -1.42 1.90
C ALA A 27 -12.97 -0.79 1.83
N VAL A 28 -13.22 0.18 2.72
CA VAL A 28 -14.34 1.08 2.58
C VAL A 28 -14.09 1.72 1.23
N VAL A 29 -14.77 1.21 0.21
CA VAL A 29 -14.86 1.87 -1.08
C VAL A 29 -15.61 3.15 -0.76
N LEU A 30 -14.85 4.20 -0.45
CA LEU A 30 -15.37 5.55 -0.48
C LEU A 30 -15.90 5.70 -1.90
N GLU A 31 -17.22 5.71 -2.02
CA GLU A 31 -17.88 6.03 -3.26
C GLU A 31 -17.47 7.47 -3.57
N TYR A 32 -16.57 7.62 -4.55
CA TYR A 32 -16.18 8.91 -5.07
C TYR A 32 -17.41 9.50 -5.78
N ASP A 33 -18.29 10.16 -5.04
CA ASP A 33 -19.22 11.10 -5.64
C ASP A 33 -18.36 12.21 -6.27
N GLY A 34 -18.46 12.35 -7.59
CA GLY A 34 -17.57 13.20 -8.41
C GLY A 34 -17.70 14.71 -8.16
N GLU A 35 -18.11 15.12 -6.96
CA GLU A 35 -18.21 16.51 -6.50
C GLU A 35 -16.98 16.92 -5.66
N ASP A 36 -16.24 15.98 -5.08
CA ASP A 36 -14.99 16.26 -4.36
C ASP A 36 -13.80 16.46 -5.32
N THR A 37 -13.57 17.73 -5.67
CA THR A 37 -12.49 18.14 -6.60
C THR A 37 -11.11 17.79 -6.05
N ASP A 38 -10.91 17.92 -4.73
CA ASP A 38 -9.63 17.65 -4.06
C ASP A 38 -9.27 16.17 -4.09
N ALA A 39 -10.27 15.29 -3.89
CA ALA A 39 -10.06 13.85 -3.89
C ALA A 39 -9.76 13.33 -5.32
N TYR A 40 -10.38 13.93 -6.33
CA TYR A 40 -10.06 13.66 -7.74
C TYR A 40 -8.66 14.15 -8.13
N GLU A 41 -8.25 15.32 -7.63
CA GLU A 41 -6.91 15.87 -7.87
C GLU A 41 -5.83 14.97 -7.27
N LEU A 42 -5.98 14.56 -6.01
CA LEU A 42 -5.04 13.66 -5.34
C LEU A 42 -4.96 12.30 -6.03
N ALA A 43 -6.10 11.70 -6.39
CA ALA A 43 -6.12 10.45 -7.15
C ALA A 43 -5.38 10.60 -8.49
N SER A 44 -5.63 11.70 -9.21
CA SER A 44 -4.95 11.99 -10.46
C SER A 44 -3.44 12.25 -10.27
N ALA A 45 -3.03 12.83 -9.15
CA ALA A 45 -1.63 13.05 -8.82
C ALA A 45 -0.92 11.71 -8.58
N ILE A 46 -1.52 10.83 -7.75
CA ILE A 46 -0.99 9.48 -7.50
C ILE A 46 -0.91 8.67 -8.79
N GLU A 47 -1.91 8.75 -9.67
CA GLU A 47 -1.90 8.00 -10.93
C GLU A 47 -0.76 8.38 -11.87
N ARG A 48 -0.30 9.64 -11.83
CA ARG A 48 0.82 10.13 -12.66
C ARG A 48 2.20 9.74 -12.13
N LEU A 49 2.28 9.26 -10.90
CA LEU A 49 3.53 8.77 -10.32
C LEU A 49 4.04 7.56 -11.12
N ASN A 50 5.37 7.44 -11.20
CA ASN A 50 6.01 6.27 -11.76
C ASN A 50 5.94 5.08 -10.77
N GLU A 51 6.37 3.91 -11.23
CA GLU A 51 6.32 2.66 -10.45
C GLU A 51 7.11 2.74 -9.14
N ASP A 52 8.32 3.31 -9.16
CA ASP A 52 9.13 3.48 -7.95
C ASP A 52 8.45 4.43 -6.96
N GLU A 53 7.92 5.55 -7.43
CA GLU A 53 7.22 6.55 -6.60
C GLU A 53 5.93 5.98 -5.99
N LYS A 54 5.17 5.19 -6.75
CA LYS A 54 3.98 4.48 -6.23
C LYS A 54 4.36 3.47 -5.16
N ALA A 55 5.44 2.73 -5.37
CA ALA A 55 5.95 1.77 -4.38
C ALA A 55 6.43 2.48 -3.11
N ASP A 56 7.13 3.60 -3.22
CA ASP A 56 7.56 4.42 -2.08
C ASP A 56 6.34 4.91 -1.28
N LEU A 57 5.29 5.39 -1.96
CA LEU A 57 4.07 5.87 -1.30
C LEU A 57 3.33 4.76 -0.53
N ILE A 58 3.23 3.56 -1.13
CA ILE A 58 2.68 2.38 -0.46
C ILE A 58 3.55 1.99 0.74
N ALA A 59 4.87 1.94 0.57
CA ALA A 59 5.80 1.56 1.62
C ALA A 59 5.74 2.52 2.82
N LEU A 60 5.73 3.84 2.57
CA LEU A 60 5.54 4.86 3.60
C LEU A 60 4.21 4.68 4.36
N THR A 61 3.13 4.40 3.62
CA THR A 61 1.81 4.15 4.22
C THR A 61 1.84 2.93 5.14
N TRP A 62 2.46 1.82 4.70
CA TRP A 62 2.58 0.60 5.50
C TRP A 62 3.49 0.78 6.72
N LEU A 63 4.59 1.52 6.56
CA LEU A 63 5.51 1.84 7.65
C LEU A 63 4.81 2.67 8.72
N GLY A 64 4.12 3.76 8.35
CA GLY A 64 3.40 4.60 9.31
C GLY A 64 2.16 3.95 9.93
N ARG A 65 1.59 2.92 9.29
CA ARG A 65 0.55 2.06 9.89
C ARG A 65 1.13 1.08 10.92
N GLY A 66 2.44 0.84 10.89
CA GLY A 66 3.13 -0.17 11.70
C GLY A 66 2.97 -1.60 11.16
N ASP A 67 2.70 -1.76 9.85
CA ASP A 67 2.66 -3.07 9.22
C ASP A 67 4.06 -3.65 8.97
N PHE A 68 5.07 -2.77 8.90
CA PHE A 68 6.48 -3.10 8.71
C PHE A 68 7.34 -2.25 9.64
N ASP A 69 8.48 -2.80 10.06
CA ASP A 69 9.49 -2.09 10.84
C ASP A 69 10.66 -1.59 9.96
N SER A 70 10.79 -2.09 8.73
CA SER A 70 11.81 -1.69 7.75
C SER A 70 11.17 -1.12 6.49
N TYR A 71 11.65 0.04 6.08
CA TYR A 71 11.26 0.66 4.83
C TYR A 71 11.68 -0.16 3.62
N GLU A 72 12.88 -0.73 3.64
CA GLU A 72 13.40 -1.54 2.54
C GLU A 72 12.53 -2.77 2.29
N GLU A 73 12.13 -3.47 3.36
CA GLU A 73 11.23 -4.63 3.26
C GLU A 73 9.83 -4.23 2.78
N ALA A 74 9.30 -3.11 3.31
CA ALA A 74 8.02 -2.57 2.86
C ALA A 74 8.04 -2.19 1.38
N ARG A 75 9.13 -1.58 0.91
CA ARG A 75 9.31 -1.13 -0.48
C ARG A 75 9.47 -2.30 -1.45
N GLU A 76 10.25 -3.31 -1.11
CA GLU A 76 10.37 -4.53 -1.92
C GLU A 76 8.98 -5.17 -2.10
N MET A 77 8.23 -5.30 -1.00
CA MET A 77 6.90 -5.87 -1.05
C MET A 77 5.87 -4.97 -1.77
N ALA A 78 6.05 -3.65 -1.73
CA ALA A 78 5.22 -2.70 -2.46
C ALA A 78 5.45 -2.82 -3.97
N LEU A 79 6.70 -2.93 -4.43
CA LEU A 79 7.03 -3.16 -5.84
C LEU A 79 6.40 -4.45 -6.38
N GLU A 80 6.34 -5.51 -5.57
CA GLU A 80 5.72 -6.77 -5.96
C GLU A 80 4.19 -6.70 -6.05
N ARG A 81 3.54 -5.83 -5.26
CA ARG A 81 2.08 -5.81 -5.09
C ARG A 81 1.38 -4.66 -5.77
N MET A 82 2.09 -3.59 -6.11
CA MET A 82 1.52 -2.44 -6.79
C MET A 82 0.89 -2.86 -8.12
N ASN A 83 -0.22 -2.20 -8.45
CA ASN A 83 -0.93 -2.40 -9.70
C ASN A 83 -1.77 -1.16 -10.04
N GLU A 84 -2.58 -1.25 -11.08
CA GLU A 84 -3.48 -0.19 -11.56
C GLU A 84 -4.49 0.33 -10.53
N ARG A 85 -4.70 -0.39 -9.41
CA ARG A 85 -5.60 0.03 -8.33
C ARG A 85 -4.88 0.73 -7.18
N THR A 86 -3.59 1.02 -7.32
CA THR A 86 -2.80 1.63 -6.24
C THR A 86 -3.39 2.95 -5.76
N ALA A 87 -3.83 3.84 -6.66
CA ALA A 87 -4.45 5.09 -6.24
C ALA A 87 -5.75 4.81 -5.46
N ALA A 88 -6.64 3.97 -5.97
CA ALA A 88 -7.87 3.62 -5.28
C ALA A 88 -7.63 2.97 -3.90
N TYR A 89 -6.59 2.13 -3.78
CA TYR A 89 -6.18 1.53 -2.51
C TYR A 89 -5.77 2.58 -1.47
N LEU A 90 -4.88 3.50 -1.84
CA LEU A 90 -4.39 4.54 -0.95
C LEU A 90 -5.50 5.53 -0.58
N MET A 91 -6.27 5.95 -1.58
CA MET A 91 -7.40 6.86 -1.44
C MET A 91 -8.55 6.28 -0.60
N GLY A 92 -8.67 4.94 -0.53
CA GLY A 92 -9.61 4.25 0.34
C GLY A 92 -9.19 4.25 1.82
N ASP A 93 -7.98 4.70 2.16
CA ASP A 93 -7.53 4.86 3.53
C ASP A 93 -7.88 6.28 4.04
N PRO A 94 -8.89 6.43 4.92
CA PRO A 94 -9.28 7.75 5.45
C PRO A 94 -8.18 8.39 6.32
N ARG A 95 -7.16 7.62 6.72
CA ARG A 95 -6.02 8.07 7.51
C ARG A 95 -4.72 8.09 6.71
N LEU A 96 -4.80 8.08 5.37
CA LEU A 96 -3.62 8.10 4.49
C LEU A 96 -2.62 9.19 4.89
N GLY A 97 -3.09 10.42 5.13
CA GLY A 97 -2.22 11.54 5.53
C GLY A 97 -1.49 11.33 6.86
N ASP A 98 -2.16 10.71 7.85
CA ASP A 98 -1.54 10.36 9.13
C ASP A 98 -0.44 9.31 8.92
N HIS A 99 -0.75 8.25 8.17
CA HIS A 99 0.20 7.15 7.93
C HIS A 99 1.42 7.63 7.14
N LEU A 100 1.23 8.48 6.12
CA LEU A 100 2.36 9.05 5.38
C LEU A 100 3.26 9.91 6.28
N SER A 101 2.65 10.72 7.15
CA SER A 101 3.38 11.58 8.09
C SER A 101 4.17 10.77 9.12
N GLU A 102 3.55 9.72 9.69
CA GLU A 102 4.23 8.81 10.63
C GLU A 102 5.35 8.02 9.93
N GLY A 103 5.11 7.52 8.72
CA GLY A 103 6.12 6.80 7.93
C GLY A 103 7.34 7.67 7.60
N LEU A 104 7.13 8.94 7.25
CA LEU A 104 8.20 9.92 7.05
C LEU A 104 8.96 10.22 8.35
N ALA A 105 8.25 10.39 9.46
CA ALA A 105 8.87 10.64 10.77
C ALA A 105 9.76 9.45 11.22
N LEU A 106 9.32 8.22 10.96
CA LEU A 106 10.12 7.00 11.22
C LEU A 106 11.40 6.94 10.38
N LEU A 107 11.42 7.58 9.21
CA LEU A 107 12.61 7.75 8.37
C LEU A 107 13.46 8.98 8.75
N GLY A 108 13.06 9.73 9.78
CA GLY A 108 13.76 10.93 10.24
C GLY A 108 13.43 12.19 9.43
N TYR A 109 12.29 12.21 8.73
CA TYR A 109 11.75 13.41 8.10
C TYR A 109 10.55 13.89 8.92
N SER A 110 10.73 14.87 9.79
CA SER A 110 9.60 15.52 10.44
C SER A 110 9.00 16.63 9.55
N PRO A 111 7.69 16.92 9.66
CA PRO A 111 7.06 18.04 8.97
C PRO A 111 7.74 19.39 9.28
N GLU A 112 8.29 19.51 10.49
CA GLU A 112 8.96 20.71 11.00
C GLU A 112 10.33 20.92 10.33
N GLU A 113 11.05 19.85 9.99
CA GLU A 113 12.33 19.93 9.26
C GLU A 113 12.16 20.32 7.78
N LEU A 114 10.99 20.05 7.19
CA LEU A 114 10.70 20.42 5.80
C LEU A 114 10.44 21.93 5.64
N GLU A 115 9.85 22.59 6.65
CA GLU A 115 9.71 24.07 6.67
C GLU A 115 11.08 24.78 6.83
N GLU A 116 12.03 24.18 7.55
CA GLU A 116 13.36 24.78 7.77
C GLU A 116 14.22 24.78 6.49
N LEU A 117 14.00 23.84 5.57
CA LEU A 117 14.65 23.79 4.25
C LEU A 117 14.11 24.86 3.28
N GLU A 118 12.84 25.22 3.38
CA GLU A 118 12.22 26.25 2.53
C GLU A 118 12.66 27.67 2.93
N LEU A 119 13.05 27.86 4.19
CA LEU A 119 13.60 29.12 4.71
C LEU A 119 15.10 29.30 4.45
N ALA A 120 15.78 28.28 3.93
CA ALA A 120 17.23 28.28 3.67
C ALA A 120 17.62 28.55 2.20
N THR A 121 16.67 28.83 1.31
CA THR A 121 16.87 29.18 -0.12
C THR A 121 16.51 30.64 -0.40
#